data_AF-A0A5D3YBG5-F1
#
_entry.id   AF-A0A5D3YBG5-F1
#
_cell.length_a   1.000
_cell.length_b   1.000
_cell.length_c   1.000
_cell.angle_alpha   90.00
_cell.angle_beta   90.00
_cell.angle_gamma   90.00
#
_symmetry.space_group_name_H-M   'P 1'
#
loop_
_entity.id
_entity.type
_entity.pdbx_description
1 polymer ?
#
loop_
_entity_poly.entity_id
_entity_poly.type
_entity_poly.pdbx_seq_one_letter_code
_entity_poly.pdbx_strand_id
1 'polypeptide(L)'
;MQKDTYLLELARYIALNPVRAQMVRSAKAWRWGSYRATAGYEENAACLTTERILAGFDKTKPKRIAQQHYRDFVKAGKEQPSPGND
;
A
#
# COMPACT_ATOMS: atom_id res chain seq x y z
N MET A 1 -14.17 -9.55 6.10
CA MET A 1 -13.58 -8.97 7.34
C MET A 1 -12.14 -9.42 7.55
N GLN A 2 -11.84 -10.60 8.11
CA GLN A 2 -10.41 -10.98 8.38
C GLN A 2 -9.53 -11.06 7.12
N LYS A 3 -10.05 -11.62 6.01
CA LYS A 3 -9.31 -11.74 4.74
C LYS A 3 -8.96 -10.39 4.10
N ASP A 4 -9.82 -9.39 4.28
CA ASP A 4 -9.64 -8.05 3.71
C ASP A 4 -8.60 -7.28 4.51
N THR A 5 -8.64 -7.38 5.85
CA THR A 5 -7.61 -6.84 6.74
C THR A 5 -6.25 -7.45 6.45
N TYR A 6 -6.15 -8.78 6.36
CA TYR A 6 -4.89 -9.46 6.04
C TYR A 6 -4.28 -8.99 4.70
N LEU A 7 -5.12 -8.82 3.67
CA LEU A 7 -4.66 -8.32 2.37
C LEU A 7 -4.07 -6.90 2.48
N LEU A 8 -4.76 -6.00 3.19
CA LEU A 8 -4.27 -4.63 3.39
C LEU A 8 -2.94 -4.64 4.15
N GLU A 9 -2.86 -5.43 5.22
CA GLU A 9 -1.65 -5.58 6.02
C GLU A 9 -0.46 -6.10 5.21
N LEU A 10 -0.69 -7.11 4.37
CA LEU A 10 0.32 -7.64 3.46
C LEU A 10 0.76 -6.59 2.42
N ALA A 11 -0.19 -5.85 1.84
CA ALA A 11 0.13 -4.79 0.88
C ALA A 11 1.01 -3.70 1.52
N ARG A 12 0.71 -3.32 2.77
CA ARG A 12 1.51 -2.38 3.56
C ARG A 12 2.90 -2.91 3.86
N TYR A 13 3.02 -4.18 4.25
CA TYR A 13 4.31 -4.83 4.46
C TYR A 13 5.19 -4.75 3.21
N ILE A 14 4.65 -5.15 2.05
CA ILE A 14 5.37 -5.11 0.76
C ILE A 14 5.82 -3.69 0.42
N ALA A 15 4.92 -2.70 0.58
CA ALA A 15 5.23 -1.30 0.29
C ALA A 15 6.33 -0.71 1.21
N LEU A 16 6.40 -1.16 2.46
CA LEU A 16 7.37 -0.68 3.45
C LEU A 16 8.67 -1.48 3.49
N ASN A 17 8.72 -2.68 2.91
CA ASN A 17 9.92 -3.52 2.88
C ASN A 17 11.19 -2.78 2.42
N PRO A 18 11.21 -2.08 1.27
CA PRO A 18 12.42 -1.36 0.82
C PRO A 18 12.78 -0.17 1.73
N VAL A 19 11.82 0.36 2.51
CA VAL A 19 12.09 1.39 3.53
C VAL A 19 12.75 0.77 4.76
N ARG A 20 12.22 -0.37 5.22
CA ARG A 20 12.75 -1.12 6.37
C ARG A 20 14.14 -1.68 6.10
N ALA A 21 14.39 -2.14 4.88
CA ALA A 21 15.71 -2.54 4.39
C ALA A 21 16.65 -1.34 4.11
N GLN A 22 16.24 -0.11 4.44
CA GLN A 22 17.02 1.12 4.27
C GLN A 22 17.46 1.43 2.81
N MET A 23 16.84 0.79 1.81
CA MET A 23 17.15 1.00 0.40
C MET A 23 16.60 2.34 -0.11
N VAL A 24 15.50 2.82 0.46
CA VAL A 24 14.87 4.10 0.12
C VAL A 24 14.28 4.78 1.37
N ARG A 25 14.18 6.13 1.33
CA ARG A 25 13.62 6.91 2.46
C ARG A 25 12.09 6.85 2.57
N SER A 26 11.39 6.46 1.51
CA SER A 26 9.93 6.34 1.47
C SER A 26 9.48 5.33 0.43
N ALA A 27 8.31 4.71 0.64
CA ALA A 27 7.71 3.76 -0.31
C ALA A 27 7.50 4.38 -1.71
N LYS A 28 7.26 5.69 -1.79
CA LYS A 28 7.13 6.42 -3.06
C LYS A 28 8.40 6.40 -3.91
N ALA A 29 9.57 6.31 -3.29
CA ALA A 29 10.86 6.30 -3.98
C ALA A 29 11.23 4.91 -4.54
N TRP A 30 10.53 3.84 -4.12
CA TRP A 30 10.75 2.51 -4.65
C TRP A 30 10.06 2.35 -6.01
N ARG A 31 10.85 2.21 -7.09
CA ARG A 31 10.31 2.09 -8.44
C ARG A 31 9.76 0.71 -8.78
N TRP A 32 10.27 -0.31 -8.09
CA TRP A 32 10.03 -1.73 -8.41
C TRP A 32 8.88 -2.31 -7.59
N GLY A 33 7.66 -1.83 -7.80
CA GLY A 33 6.49 -2.36 -7.13
C GLY A 33 5.20 -1.62 -7.45
N SER A 34 4.09 -2.17 -6.96
CA SER A 34 2.74 -1.66 -7.24
C SER A 34 2.36 -0.42 -6.42
N TYR A 35 3.09 -0.09 -5.34
CA TYR A 35 2.72 1.00 -4.43
C TYR A 35 2.45 2.32 -5.16
N ARG A 36 3.27 2.69 -6.13
CA ARG A 36 3.13 3.99 -6.83
C ARG A 36 1.84 4.06 -7.65
N ALA A 37 1.51 2.99 -8.38
CA ALA A 37 0.24 2.88 -9.11
C ALA A 37 -0.96 2.79 -8.16
N THR A 38 -0.89 1.95 -7.12
CA THR A 38 -1.97 1.81 -6.12
C THR A 38 -2.20 3.11 -5.35
N ALA A 39 -1.15 3.88 -5.06
CA ALA A 39 -1.23 5.19 -4.40
C ALA A 39 -1.55 6.34 -5.35
N GLY A 40 -1.70 6.10 -6.66
CA GLY A 40 -2.06 7.12 -7.65
C GLY A 40 -0.94 8.09 -8.03
N TYR A 41 0.32 7.71 -7.82
CA TYR A 41 1.49 8.48 -8.26
C TYR A 41 1.88 8.19 -9.72
N GLU A 42 1.42 7.07 -10.26
CA GLU A 42 1.65 6.65 -11.65
C GLU A 42 0.35 6.06 -12.21
N GLU A 43 0.22 6.09 -13.54
CA GLU A 43 -0.85 5.36 -14.20
C GLU A 43 -0.74 3.86 -13.95
N ASN A 44 -1.90 3.23 -13.83
CA ASN A 44 -1.96 1.82 -13.52
C ASN A 44 -1.58 1.03 -14.78
N ALA A 45 -0.55 0.19 -14.70
CA ALA A 45 -0.26 -0.75 -15.77
C ALA A 45 -1.46 -1.69 -15.94
N ALA A 46 -1.83 -2.03 -17.18
CA ALA A 46 -3.01 -2.86 -17.46
C ALA A 46 -2.97 -4.24 -16.75
N CYS A 47 -1.77 -4.73 -16.40
CA CYS A 47 -1.56 -5.98 -15.66
C CYS A 47 -1.69 -5.87 -14.14
N LEU A 48 -1.93 -4.67 -13.58
CA LEU A 48 -1.96 -4.43 -12.15
C LEU A 48 -3.39 -4.10 -11.67
N THR A 49 -4.00 -5.04 -10.95
CA THR A 49 -5.30 -4.81 -10.30
C THR A 49 -5.10 -4.08 -8.96
N THR A 50 -5.40 -2.77 -8.93
CA THR A 50 -5.33 -1.94 -7.70
C THR A 50 -6.67 -1.88 -6.98
N GLU A 51 -7.74 -2.24 -7.68
CA GLU A 51 -9.14 -2.09 -7.29
C GLU A 51 -9.44 -2.87 -6.02
N ARG A 52 -8.85 -4.06 -5.86
CA ARG A 52 -9.08 -4.92 -4.68
C ARG A 52 -8.47 -4.33 -3.40
N ILE A 53 -7.30 -3.69 -3.49
CA ILE A 53 -6.69 -3.00 -2.35
C ILE A 53 -7.49 -1.72 -2.03
N LEU A 54 -7.82 -0.94 -3.06
CA LEU A 54 -8.56 0.31 -2.88
C LEU A 54 -9.99 0.08 -2.35
N ALA A 55 -10.64 -1.01 -2.74
CA ALA A 55 -11.95 -1.42 -2.23
C ALA A 55 -11.95 -1.74 -0.73
N GLY A 56 -10.78 -2.01 -0.13
CA GLY A 56 -10.64 -2.19 1.31
C GLY A 56 -10.76 -0.90 2.12
N PHE A 57 -10.66 0.26 1.48
CA PHE A 57 -10.81 1.57 2.15
C PHE A 57 -12.22 2.12 2.03
N ASP A 58 -12.84 2.03 0.85
CA ASP A 58 -14.29 2.22 0.65
C ASP A 58 -14.62 1.89 -0.82
N LYS A 59 -15.71 1.15 -1.05
CA LYS A 59 -16.18 0.83 -2.42
C LYS A 59 -16.97 1.97 -3.07
N THR A 60 -17.46 2.91 -2.25
CA THR A 60 -18.37 3.99 -2.66
C THR A 60 -17.65 5.32 -2.88
N LYS A 61 -16.41 5.46 -2.40
CA LYS A 61 -15.65 6.71 -2.52
C LYS A 61 -14.99 6.82 -3.90
N PRO A 62 -14.78 8.05 -4.40
CA PRO A 62 -13.97 8.28 -5.59
C PRO A 62 -12.58 7.66 -5.44
N LYS A 63 -12.03 7.08 -6.52
CA LYS A 63 -10.72 6.42 -6.54
C LYS A 63 -9.61 7.24 -5.87
N ARG A 64 -9.59 8.57 -6.07
CA ARG A 64 -8.62 9.49 -5.46
C ARG A 64 -8.65 9.49 -3.93
N ILE A 65 -9.84 9.34 -3.34
CA ILE A 65 -10.03 9.28 -1.88
C ILE A 65 -9.52 7.94 -1.35
N ALA A 66 -9.86 6.83 -2.00
CA ALA A 66 -9.34 5.51 -1.63
C ALA A 66 -7.80 5.46 -1.72
N GLN A 67 -7.21 6.11 -2.73
CA GLN A 67 -5.77 6.25 -2.86
C GLN A 67 -5.16 7.07 -1.71
N GLN A 68 -5.83 8.13 -1.25
CA GLN A 68 -5.39 8.89 -0.07
C GLN A 68 -5.41 8.02 1.19
N HIS A 69 -6.52 7.32 1.46
CA HIS A 69 -6.60 6.43 2.61
C HIS A 69 -5.52 5.32 2.56
N TYR A 70 -5.24 4.78 1.38
CA TYR A 70 -4.14 3.82 1.21
C TYR A 70 -2.77 4.43 1.53
N ARG A 71 -2.51 5.69 1.13
CA ARG A 71 -1.26 6.39 1.49
C ARG A 71 -1.13 6.54 3.00
N ASP A 72 -2.21 6.96 3.66
CA ASP A 72 -2.23 7.19 5.11
C ASP A 72 -2.03 5.88 5.87
N PHE A 73 -2.70 4.82 5.42
CA PHE A 73 -2.55 3.47 5.98
C PHE A 73 -1.11 2.93 5.85
N VAL A 74 -0.48 3.09 4.68
CA VAL A 74 0.93 2.68 4.49
C VAL A 74 1.86 3.53 5.35
N LYS A 75 1.64 4.85 5.44
CA LYS A 75 2.45 5.75 6.27
C LYS A 75 2.37 5.37 7.76
N ALA A 76 1.17 5.04 8.26
CA ALA A 76 0.95 4.62 9.64
C ALA A 76 1.72 3.32 10.01
N GLY A 77 2.00 2.45 9.04
CA GLY A 77 2.80 1.23 9.28
C GLY A 77 4.30 1.45 9.41
N LYS A 78 4.82 2.65 9.09
CA LYS A 78 6.27 2.92 9.11
C LYS A 78 6.87 2.77 10.51
N GLU A 79 6.12 3.12 11.54
CA GLU A 79 6.53 3.06 12.94
C GLU A 79 6.10 1.77 13.64
N GLN A 80 5.36 0.89 12.94
CA GLN A 80 4.91 -0.37 13.50
C GLN A 80 5.94 -1.48 13.29
N PRO A 81 6.12 -2.38 14.28
CA PRO A 81 7.01 -3.52 14.14
C PRO A 81 6.59 -4.42 12.96
N SER A 82 7.57 -5.11 12.37
CA SER A 82 7.28 -6.08 11.31
C SER A 82 6.50 -7.26 11.89
N PRO A 83 5.49 -7.81 11.18
CA PRO A 83 4.68 -8.94 11.66
C PRO A 83 5.41 -10.27 11.92
N GLY A 84 6.75 -10.31 11.79
CA GLY A 84 7.57 -11.53 11.88
C GLY A 84 8.71 -11.44 12.90
N ASN A 85 8.56 -10.59 13.91
CA ASN A 85 9.52 -10.43 15.01
C ASN A 85 8.99 -11.01 16.35
N ASP A 86 8.02 -11.91 16.31
CA ASP A 86 7.60 -12.73 17.46
C ASP A 86 8.32 -14.09 17.44
#